data_AF-A0A353TCR9-F1
#
_entry.id   AF-A0A353TCR9-F1
#
_cell.length_a   1.000
_cell.length_b   1.000
_cell.length_c   1.000
_cell.angle_alpha   90.00
_cell.angle_beta   90.00
_cell.angle_gamma   90.00
#
_symmetry.space_group_name_H-M   'P 1'
#
loop_
_entity.id
_entity.type
_entity.pdbx_description
1 polymer ?
#
loop_
_entity_poly.entity_id
_entity_poly.type
_entity_poly.pdbx_seq_one_letter_code
_entity_poly.pdbx_strand_id
1 'polypeptide(L)'
;TISALNPAARFIFTVSPIRHWKDGAHENQISKSILHLAIDELQEMFTSALTYFPAYEILLDELRDYRFFAEDMMHPSGVATDYIWERFCKTFFRRETQDAISEWNQISRSLNHVPLNESTENYRQFLKQTLQKLILFRQNHPRIDCRRETEELTKKIKQ
;
A
#
# COMPACT_ATOMS: atom_id res chain seq x y z
N THR A 1 -11.74 -21.01 -13.26
CA THR A 1 -10.80 -19.87 -13.39
C THR A 1 -11.39 -18.67 -12.67
N ILE A 2 -10.60 -17.65 -12.32
CA ILE A 2 -11.13 -16.42 -11.69
C ILE A 2 -12.27 -15.83 -12.54
N SER A 3 -12.10 -15.80 -13.86
CA SER A 3 -13.13 -15.31 -14.79
C SER A 3 -14.41 -16.14 -14.81
N ALA A 4 -14.37 -17.44 -14.49
CA ALA A 4 -15.57 -18.26 -14.36
C ALA A 4 -16.36 -17.94 -13.08
N LEU A 5 -15.68 -17.49 -12.03
CA LEU A 5 -16.30 -17.10 -10.75
C LEU A 5 -16.72 -15.62 -10.75
N ASN A 6 -15.96 -14.76 -11.41
CA ASN A 6 -16.23 -13.34 -11.53
C ASN A 6 -15.83 -12.83 -12.93
N PRO A 7 -16.76 -12.85 -13.90
CA PRO A 7 -16.52 -12.36 -15.25
C PRO A 7 -16.18 -10.86 -15.31
N ALA A 8 -16.55 -10.08 -14.29
CA ALA A 8 -16.28 -8.65 -14.21
C ALA A 8 -14.93 -8.32 -13.54
N ALA A 9 -14.16 -9.33 -13.13
CA ALA A 9 -12.84 -9.12 -12.56
C ALA A 9 -11.91 -8.41 -13.55
N ARG A 10 -11.18 -7.41 -13.05
CA ARG A 10 -10.10 -6.75 -13.79
C ARG A 10 -8.77 -7.09 -13.13
N PHE A 11 -7.74 -7.23 -13.94
CA PHE A 11 -6.39 -7.60 -13.51
C PHE A 11 -5.45 -6.43 -13.72
N ILE A 12 -4.68 -6.12 -12.69
CA ILE A 12 -3.62 -5.12 -12.75
C ILE A 12 -2.30 -5.88 -12.61
N PHE A 13 -1.46 -5.82 -13.65
CA PHE A 13 -0.12 -6.37 -13.62
C PHE A 13 0.87 -5.26 -13.30
N THR A 14 1.97 -5.62 -12.65
CA THR A 14 3.10 -4.72 -12.40
C THR A 14 4.37 -5.54 -12.39
N VAL A 15 5.47 -4.98 -12.87
CA VAL A 15 6.80 -5.57 -12.67
C VAL A 15 7.36 -5.00 -11.38
N SER A 16 7.89 -5.86 -10.52
CA SER A 16 8.49 -5.40 -9.26
C SER A 16 9.76 -4.59 -9.54
N PRO A 17 9.96 -3.43 -8.90
CA PRO A 17 11.19 -2.64 -9.03
C PRO A 17 12.40 -3.22 -8.28
N ILE A 18 12.23 -4.33 -7.53
CA ILE A 18 13.32 -4.98 -6.79
C ILE A 18 14.40 -5.49 -7.75
N ARG A 19 15.66 -5.22 -7.41
CA ARG A 19 16.82 -5.74 -8.12
C ARG A 19 17.20 -7.13 -7.60
N HIS A 20 17.01 -8.17 -8.41
CA HIS A 20 17.36 -9.54 -8.05
C HIS A 20 18.82 -9.85 -8.40
N TRP A 21 19.75 -9.48 -7.50
CA TRP A 21 21.18 -9.60 -7.78
C TRP A 21 21.76 -11.01 -7.64
N LYS A 22 21.04 -11.93 -6.99
CA LYS A 22 21.50 -13.31 -6.78
C LYS A 22 21.85 -14.01 -8.10
N ASP A 23 21.12 -13.69 -9.16
CA ASP A 23 21.29 -14.29 -10.48
C ASP A 23 22.17 -13.43 -11.41
N GLY A 24 22.54 -12.22 -10.97
CA GLY A 24 23.32 -11.25 -11.75
C GLY A 24 22.49 -10.08 -12.29
N ALA A 25 23.16 -8.93 -12.49
CA ALA A 25 22.50 -7.72 -12.96
C ALA A 25 21.96 -7.86 -14.39
N HIS A 26 22.64 -8.62 -15.24
CA HIS A 26 22.24 -8.88 -16.62
C HIS A 26 21.00 -9.78 -16.68
N GLU A 27 21.01 -10.85 -15.88
CA GLU A 27 19.94 -11.84 -15.77
C GLU A 27 18.68 -11.21 -15.18
N ASN A 28 18.82 -10.29 -14.22
CA ASN A 28 17.72 -9.48 -13.74
C ASN A 28 17.09 -8.65 -14.88
N GLN A 29 17.90 -7.97 -15.71
CA GLN A 29 17.38 -7.18 -16.84
C GLN A 29 16.66 -8.05 -17.89
N ILE A 30 17.22 -9.22 -18.20
CA ILE A 30 16.59 -10.19 -19.10
C ILE A 30 15.24 -10.63 -18.52
N SER A 31 15.23 -11.04 -17.25
CA SER A 31 14.02 -11.55 -16.60
C SER A 31 12.91 -10.49 -16.54
N LYS A 32 13.25 -9.23 -16.25
CA LYS A 32 12.28 -8.11 -16.26
C LYS A 32 11.77 -7.85 -17.68
N SER A 33 12.65 -7.85 -18.68
CA SER A 33 12.26 -7.70 -20.09
C SER A 33 11.28 -8.79 -20.54
N ILE A 34 11.53 -10.05 -20.15
CA ILE A 34 10.61 -11.17 -20.44
C ILE A 34 9.24 -10.96 -19.79
N LEU A 35 9.21 -10.49 -18.53
CA LEU A 35 7.94 -10.19 -17.85
C LEU A 35 7.18 -9.06 -18.56
N HIS A 36 7.87 -8.01 -19.03
CA HIS A 36 7.23 -6.94 -19.80
C HIS A 36 6.64 -7.46 -21.10
N LEU A 37 7.40 -8.23 -21.88
CA LEU A 37 6.89 -8.84 -23.12
C LEU A 37 5.66 -9.72 -22.88
N ALA A 38 5.69 -10.55 -21.83
CA ALA A 38 4.55 -11.38 -21.47
C ALA A 38 3.33 -10.56 -21.06
N ILE A 39 3.52 -9.45 -20.33
CA ILE A 39 2.43 -8.55 -19.95
C ILE A 39 1.86 -7.85 -21.18
N ASP A 40 2.70 -7.38 -22.09
CA ASP A 40 2.27 -6.72 -23.34
C ASP A 40 1.42 -7.67 -24.19
N GLU A 41 1.87 -8.92 -24.40
CA GLU A 41 1.08 -9.94 -25.09
C GLU A 41 -0.27 -10.19 -24.40
N LEU A 42 -0.29 -10.27 -23.07
CA LEU A 42 -1.53 -10.44 -22.31
C LEU A 42 -2.46 -9.22 -22.41
N GLN A 43 -1.92 -8.00 -22.49
CA GLN A 43 -2.72 -6.79 -22.71
C GLN A 43 -3.37 -6.77 -24.09
N GLU A 44 -2.66 -7.23 -25.12
CA GLU A 44 -3.22 -7.36 -26.47
C GLU A 44 -4.34 -8.40 -26.50
N MET A 45 -4.15 -9.54 -25.85
CA MET A 45 -5.15 -10.61 -25.80
C MET A 45 -6.39 -10.25 -24.96
N PHE A 46 -6.22 -9.44 -23.91
CA PHE A 46 -7.27 -9.15 -22.90
C PHE A 46 -7.47 -7.65 -22.65
N THR A 47 -7.58 -6.86 -23.73
CA THR A 47 -7.52 -5.39 -23.73
C THR A 47 -8.46 -4.69 -22.75
N SER A 48 -9.66 -5.23 -22.50
CA SER A 48 -10.64 -4.62 -21.58
C SER A 48 -10.46 -5.04 -20.11
N ALA A 49 -9.87 -6.21 -19.87
CA ALA A 49 -9.81 -6.84 -18.55
C ALA A 49 -8.45 -6.65 -17.85
N LEU A 50 -7.40 -6.31 -18.59
CA LEU A 50 -6.03 -6.25 -18.08
C LEU A 50 -5.43 -4.85 -18.26
N THR A 51 -4.67 -4.41 -17.26
CA THR A 51 -3.93 -3.14 -17.34
C THR A 51 -2.59 -3.29 -16.63
N TYR A 52 -1.57 -2.61 -17.12
CA TYR A 52 -0.27 -2.54 -16.48
C TYR A 52 -0.13 -1.30 -15.59
N PHE A 53 0.48 -1.46 -14.42
CA PHE A 53 0.90 -0.38 -13.54
C PHE A 53 2.45 -0.34 -13.50
N PRO A 54 3.07 0.82 -13.81
CA PRO A 54 4.51 0.90 -14.06
C PRO A 54 5.33 1.12 -12.78
N ALA A 55 5.25 0.23 -11.78
CA ALA A 55 6.04 0.40 -10.54
C ALA A 55 7.55 0.30 -10.78
N TYR A 56 7.97 -0.51 -11.76
CA TYR A 56 9.37 -0.71 -12.13
C TYR A 56 9.98 0.58 -12.69
N GLU A 57 9.30 1.18 -13.66
CA GLU A 57 9.69 2.41 -14.35
C GLU A 57 9.57 3.62 -13.42
N ILE A 58 8.55 3.66 -12.54
CA ILE A 58 8.48 4.71 -11.51
C ILE A 58 9.75 4.68 -10.65
N LEU A 59 10.21 3.50 -10.20
CA LEU A 59 11.42 3.48 -9.39
C LEU A 59 12.66 3.87 -10.21
N LEU A 60 12.82 3.32 -11.41
CA LEU A 60 14.08 3.47 -12.14
C LEU A 60 14.19 4.80 -12.90
N ASP A 61 13.09 5.33 -13.41
CA ASP A 61 13.07 6.49 -14.30
C ASP A 61 12.55 7.75 -13.62
N GLU A 62 11.51 7.67 -12.78
CA GLU A 62 11.04 8.83 -11.99
C GLU A 62 11.86 9.02 -10.70
N LEU A 63 12.08 7.95 -9.94
CA LEU A 63 12.80 7.93 -8.66
C LEU A 63 14.26 7.46 -8.81
N ARG A 64 14.92 7.90 -9.87
CA ARG A 64 16.21 7.43 -10.40
C ARG A 64 17.44 7.51 -9.45
N ASP A 65 17.28 8.06 -8.26
CA ASP A 65 18.37 8.30 -7.30
C ASP A 65 18.53 7.14 -6.31
N TYR A 66 19.76 6.80 -5.95
CA TYR A 66 20.07 5.75 -4.98
C TYR A 66 19.40 5.94 -3.62
N ARG A 67 19.07 7.17 -3.22
CA ARG A 67 18.31 7.48 -2.00
C ARG A 67 16.94 6.79 -1.94
N PHE A 68 16.42 6.36 -3.09
CA PHE A 68 15.15 5.67 -3.19
C PHE A 68 15.26 4.15 -3.03
N PHE A 69 16.48 3.63 -2.85
CA PHE A 69 16.71 2.24 -2.46
C PHE A 69 16.94 2.15 -0.95
N ALA A 70 16.59 0.99 -0.37
CA ALA A 70 16.91 0.64 1.00
C ALA A 70 18.43 0.41 1.17
N GLU A 71 18.87 0.17 2.40
CA GLU A 71 20.29 -0.04 2.74
C GLU A 71 20.95 -1.18 1.95
N ASP A 72 20.16 -2.18 1.54
CA ASP A 72 20.64 -3.29 0.73
C ASP A 72 20.81 -2.97 -0.77
N MET A 73 20.46 -1.75 -1.19
CA MET A 73 20.56 -1.24 -2.56
C MET A 73 19.75 -2.06 -3.60
N MET A 74 18.86 -2.94 -3.14
CA MET A 74 18.05 -3.83 -3.95
C MET A 74 16.57 -3.54 -3.83
N HIS A 75 16.09 -3.31 -2.61
CA HIS A 75 14.69 -3.01 -2.35
C HIS A 75 14.42 -1.51 -2.45
N PRO A 76 13.19 -1.11 -2.80
CA PRO A 76 12.76 0.28 -2.64
C PRO A 76 12.84 0.69 -1.17
N SER A 77 13.27 1.93 -0.93
CA SER A 77 13.16 2.58 0.37
C SER A 77 11.68 2.76 0.77
N GLY A 78 11.44 3.09 2.05
CA GLY A 78 10.09 3.47 2.50
C GLY A 78 9.52 4.65 1.71
N VAL A 79 10.33 5.68 1.44
CA VAL A 79 9.93 6.86 0.65
C VAL A 79 9.50 6.47 -0.77
N ALA A 80 10.25 5.57 -1.40
CA ALA A 80 9.91 5.09 -2.74
C ALA A 80 8.63 4.25 -2.75
N THR A 81 8.46 3.38 -1.75
CA THR A 81 7.25 2.57 -1.57
C THR A 81 6.02 3.46 -1.39
N ASP A 82 6.11 4.49 -0.55
CA ASP A 82 5.03 5.45 -0.32
C ASP A 82 4.67 6.22 -1.59
N TYR A 83 5.66 6.66 -2.36
CA TYR A 83 5.44 7.37 -3.62
C TYR A 83 4.76 6.47 -4.67
N ILE A 84 5.23 5.24 -4.84
CA ILE A 84 4.62 4.26 -5.74
C ILE A 84 3.18 3.96 -5.30
N TRP A 85 2.93 3.82 -4.00
CA TRP A 85 1.59 3.62 -3.45
C TRP A 85 0.68 4.81 -3.72
N GLU A 86 1.17 6.04 -3.58
CA GLU A 86 0.42 7.25 -3.90
C GLU A 86 0.03 7.28 -5.39
N ARG A 87 0.97 6.96 -6.30
CA ARG A 87 0.70 6.84 -7.73
C ARG A 87 -0.35 5.78 -8.03
N PHE A 88 -0.24 4.61 -7.39
CA PHE A 88 -1.22 3.52 -7.54
C PHE A 88 -2.62 3.97 -7.11
N CYS A 89 -2.74 4.58 -5.94
CA CYS A 89 -4.01 5.07 -5.41
C CYS A 89 -4.66 6.10 -6.35
N LYS A 90 -3.88 7.07 -6.86
CA LYS A 90 -4.38 8.09 -7.78
C LYS A 90 -4.88 7.50 -9.10
N THR A 91 -4.25 6.43 -9.57
CA THR A 91 -4.60 5.78 -10.84
C THR A 91 -5.84 4.89 -10.73
N PHE A 92 -5.96 4.10 -9.66
CA PHE A 92 -6.97 3.03 -9.60
C PHE A 92 -8.10 3.25 -8.60
N PHE A 93 -7.92 4.13 -7.61
CA PHE A 93 -8.93 4.36 -6.60
C PHE A 93 -9.79 5.57 -6.92
N ARG A 94 -11.11 5.42 -6.71
CA ARG A 94 -12.04 6.54 -6.76
C ARG A 94 -11.80 7.48 -5.58
N ARG A 95 -12.32 8.70 -5.67
CA ARG A 95 -12.12 9.73 -4.66
C ARG A 95 -12.54 9.27 -3.27
N GLU A 96 -13.66 8.56 -3.17
CA GLU A 96 -14.19 8.05 -1.91
C GLU A 96 -13.22 7.08 -1.23
N THR A 97 -12.58 6.20 -2.00
CA THR A 97 -11.57 5.27 -1.49
C THR A 97 -10.29 6.02 -1.07
N GLN A 98 -9.87 7.03 -1.83
CA GLN A 98 -8.72 7.85 -1.46
C GLN A 98 -8.96 8.61 -0.15
N ASP A 99 -10.17 9.17 0.04
CA ASP A 99 -10.56 9.86 1.25
C ASP A 99 -10.59 8.91 2.46
N ALA A 100 -11.13 7.69 2.28
CA ALA A 100 -11.09 6.65 3.31
C ALA A 100 -9.66 6.25 3.71
N ILE A 101 -8.75 6.08 2.75
CA ILE A 101 -7.33 5.79 3.01
C ILE A 101 -6.68 6.94 3.80
N SER A 102 -6.99 8.19 3.45
CA SER A 102 -6.47 9.36 4.16
C SER A 102 -6.93 9.42 5.63
N GLU A 103 -8.22 9.18 5.87
CA GLU A 103 -8.80 9.11 7.22
C GLU A 103 -8.16 7.97 8.03
N TRP A 104 -8.03 6.78 7.42
CA TRP A 104 -7.39 5.63 8.04
C TRP A 104 -5.93 5.90 8.40
N ASN A 105 -5.16 6.54 7.52
CA ASN A 105 -3.75 6.85 7.77
C ASN A 105 -3.57 7.74 9.01
N GLN A 106 -4.47 8.68 9.27
CA GLN A 106 -4.43 9.50 10.47
C GLN A 106 -4.69 8.67 11.74
N ILE A 107 -5.65 7.74 11.66
CA ILE A 107 -5.98 6.84 12.76
C ILE A 107 -4.82 5.86 13.02
N SER A 108 -4.28 5.24 11.98
CA SER A 108 -3.16 4.31 12.05
C SER A 108 -1.93 4.96 12.70
N ARG A 109 -1.59 6.21 12.33
CA ARG A 109 -0.53 6.97 13.00
C ARG A 109 -0.81 7.18 14.49
N SER A 110 -2.07 7.43 14.85
CA SER A 110 -2.48 7.60 16.25
C SER A 110 -2.39 6.29 17.04
N LEU A 111 -2.75 5.16 16.43
CA LEU A 111 -2.66 3.82 17.02
C LEU A 111 -1.21 3.37 17.26
N ASN A 112 -0.30 3.75 16.34
CA ASN A 112 1.13 3.42 16.40
C ASN A 112 1.97 4.42 17.22
N HIS A 113 1.35 5.46 17.78
CA HIS A 113 2.07 6.46 18.58
C HIS A 113 2.62 5.83 19.88
N VAL A 114 3.93 5.96 20.07
CA VAL A 114 4.62 5.50 21.29
C VAL A 114 4.71 6.67 22.28
N PRO A 115 3.98 6.64 23.41
CA PRO A 115 4.02 7.72 24.40
C PRO A 115 5.33 7.70 25.21
N LEU A 116 5.78 8.88 25.64
CA LEU A 116 6.91 9.01 26.57
C LEU A 116 6.52 8.62 28.01
N ASN A 117 5.25 8.83 28.38
CA ASN A 117 4.71 8.45 29.69
C ASN A 117 3.24 8.04 29.59
N GLU A 118 2.97 6.76 29.81
CA GLU A 118 1.65 6.13 29.72
C GLU A 118 0.71 6.49 30.89
N SER A 119 1.25 6.98 32.01
CA SER A 119 0.47 7.29 33.22
C SER A 119 -0.19 8.67 33.21
N THR A 120 0.00 9.46 32.15
CA THR A 120 -0.49 10.83 32.07
C THR A 120 -1.97 10.90 31.64
N GLU A 121 -2.72 11.85 32.21
CA GLU A 121 -4.12 12.07 31.81
C GLU A 121 -4.22 12.51 30.34
N ASN A 122 -3.24 13.25 29.83
CA ASN A 122 -3.16 13.64 28.42
C ASN A 122 -3.10 12.41 27.49
N TYR A 123 -2.33 11.38 27.86
CA TYR A 123 -2.26 10.15 27.07
C TYR A 123 -3.61 9.39 27.10
N ARG A 124 -4.25 9.29 28.27
CA ARG A 124 -5.61 8.70 28.36
C ARG A 124 -6.62 9.45 27.50
N GLN A 125 -6.58 10.79 27.49
CA GLN A 125 -7.44 11.60 26.64
C GLN A 125 -7.15 11.37 25.15
N PHE A 126 -5.87 11.30 24.76
CA PHE A 126 -5.46 10.96 23.40
C PHE A 126 -5.99 9.59 22.94
N LEU A 127 -5.92 8.56 23.80
CA LEU A 127 -6.47 7.24 23.49
C LEU A 127 -8.00 7.29 23.29
N LYS A 128 -8.73 8.02 24.15
CA LYS A 128 -10.19 8.21 24.00
C LYS A 128 -10.55 8.93 22.70
N GLN A 129 -9.81 9.97 22.32
CA GLN A 129 -9.99 10.68 21.06
C GLN A 129 -9.70 9.77 19.85
N THR A 130 -8.65 8.95 19.93
CA THR A 130 -8.32 7.98 18.89
C THR A 130 -9.43 6.94 18.74
N LEU A 131 -10.03 6.48 19.84
CA LEU A 131 -11.16 5.55 19.82
C LEU A 131 -12.40 6.19 19.18
N GLN A 132 -12.69 7.45 19.50
CA GLN A 132 -13.80 8.18 18.87
C GLN A 132 -13.62 8.29 17.35
N LYS A 133 -12.42 8.62 16.87
CA LYS A 133 -12.12 8.66 15.44
C LYS A 133 -12.30 7.29 14.78
N LEU A 134 -11.85 6.22 15.43
CA LEU A 134 -12.00 4.85 14.94
C LEU A 134 -13.48 4.41 14.85
N ILE A 135 -14.29 4.78 15.84
CA ILE A 135 -15.74 4.52 15.83
C ILE A 135 -16.41 5.26 14.66
N LEU A 136 -16.09 6.55 14.48
CA LEU A 136 -16.64 7.35 13.38
C LEU A 136 -16.22 6.79 12.01
N PHE A 137 -14.95 6.43 11.85
CA PHE A 137 -14.44 5.80 10.64
C PHE A 137 -15.22 4.52 10.31
N ARG A 138 -15.46 3.64 11.29
CA ARG A 138 -16.24 2.42 11.09
C ARG A 138 -17.69 2.69 10.71
N GLN A 139 -18.30 3.76 11.25
CA GLN A 139 -19.65 4.17 10.87
C GLN A 139 -19.71 4.65 9.42
N ASN A 140 -18.70 5.42 8.99
CA ASN A 140 -18.59 5.94 7.63
C ASN A 140 -18.20 4.85 6.61
N HIS A 141 -17.45 3.83 7.04
CA HIS A 141 -16.94 2.74 6.19
C HIS A 141 -17.31 1.34 6.75
N PRO A 142 -18.61 0.94 6.77
CA PRO A 142 -19.06 -0.27 7.47
C PRO A 142 -18.47 -1.60 6.94
N ARG A 143 -17.87 -1.59 5.75
CA ARG A 143 -17.24 -2.76 5.13
C ARG A 143 -15.80 -2.98 5.58
N ILE A 144 -15.19 -2.01 6.24
CA ILE A 144 -13.82 -2.11 6.76
C ILE A 144 -13.88 -2.63 8.20
N ASP A 145 -13.22 -3.76 8.44
CA ASP A 145 -13.16 -4.36 9.78
C ASP A 145 -12.07 -3.69 10.61
N CYS A 146 -12.47 -3.10 11.73
CA CYS A 146 -11.58 -2.46 12.71
C CYS A 146 -11.75 -3.04 14.12
N ARG A 147 -12.28 -4.27 14.24
CA ARG A 147 -12.57 -4.89 15.54
C ARG A 147 -11.31 -5.03 16.39
N ARG A 148 -10.22 -5.53 15.79
CA ARG A 148 -8.95 -5.74 16.49
C ARG A 148 -8.42 -4.44 17.09
N GLU A 149 -8.33 -3.39 16.29
CA GLU A 149 -7.82 -2.09 16.70
C GLU A 149 -8.69 -1.46 17.81
N THR A 150 -10.01 -1.65 17.70
CA THR A 150 -10.97 -1.19 18.71
C THR A 150 -10.76 -1.91 20.05
N GLU A 151 -10.57 -3.24 20.02
CA GLU A 151 -10.35 -4.06 21.21
C GLU A 151 -9.02 -3.73 21.89
N GLU A 152 -7.93 -3.61 21.13
CA GLU A 152 -6.62 -3.24 21.63
C GLU A 152 -6.64 -1.87 22.31
N LEU A 153 -7.26 -0.88 21.66
CA LEU A 153 -7.35 0.47 22.20
C LEU A 153 -8.24 0.54 23.46
N THR A 154 -9.34 -0.21 23.49
CA THR A 154 -10.22 -0.30 24.66
C THR A 154 -9.51 -0.93 25.85
N LYS A 155 -8.68 -1.95 25.62
CA LYS A 155 -7.85 -2.56 26.67
C LYS A 155 -6.85 -1.55 27.24
N LYS A 156 -6.14 -0.80 26.38
CA LYS A 156 -5.20 0.26 26.80
C LYS A 156 -5.85 1.37 27.62
N ILE A 157 -7.11 1.72 27.34
CA ILE A 157 -7.84 2.75 28.10
C ILE A 157 -8.25 2.29 29.50
N LYS A 158 -8.46 0.98 29.70
CA LYS A 158 -8.90 0.40 30.98
C LYS A 158 -7.75 0.09 31.95
N GLN A 159 -6.51 0.06 31.46
CA GLN A 159 -5.29 -0.08 32.26
C GLN A 159 -4.90 1.27 32.84
#